data_AF-A0A7S3U740-F1
#
_entry.id   AF-A0A7S3U740-F1
#
_cell.length_a   1.000
_cell.length_b   1.000
_cell.length_c   1.000
_cell.angle_alpha   90.00
_cell.angle_beta   90.00
_cell.angle_gamma   90.00
#
_symmetry.space_group_name_H-M   'P 1'
#
loop_
_entity.id
_entity.type
_entity.pdbx_description
1 polymer ?
#
loop_
_entity_poly.entity_id
_entity_poly.type
_entity_poly.pdbx_seq_one_letter_code
_entity_poly.pdbx_strand_id
1 'polypeptide(L)'
;GAHLTVRSFCTDKLRQGRLLLLDGGPSLQVLNLCFFPRLDLPLPTFSADLVTLRGGSLIAIDCQPNGRSPPPNKEADAALDAAFAHHRPRLPSGGPIPPESARFFSRRFLWSRLPAQITPTQIQELVLPAFEEYLQAYLRLMTDSTPLSDDADVEAVRAAQLESTRYRTE
;
A
#
# COMPACT_ATOMS: atom_id res chain seq x y z
N GLY A 1 1.12 27.93 -6.96
CA GLY A 1 -0.11 27.14 -7.18
C GLY A 1 0.16 25.72 -6.78
N ALA A 2 -0.88 24.88 -6.62
CA ALA A 2 -0.64 23.46 -6.39
C ALA A 2 -0.20 22.78 -7.69
N HIS A 3 0.79 21.89 -7.61
CA HIS A 3 1.32 21.13 -8.72
C HIS A 3 0.90 19.67 -8.58
N LEU A 4 0.15 19.16 -9.56
CA LEU A 4 -0.28 17.77 -9.62
C LEU A 4 0.53 17.04 -10.70
N THR A 5 1.23 15.99 -10.30
CA THR A 5 1.88 15.04 -11.21
C THR A 5 1.19 13.69 -11.10
N VAL A 6 0.71 13.16 -12.22
CA VAL A 6 0.18 11.80 -12.30
C VAL A 6 1.02 11.02 -13.29
N ARG A 7 1.46 9.83 -12.89
CA ARG A 7 2.15 8.88 -13.75
C ARG A 7 1.47 7.51 -13.63
N SER A 8 1.38 6.81 -14.75
CA SER A 8 0.91 5.43 -14.78
C SER A 8 1.75 4.61 -15.73
N PHE A 9 1.89 3.34 -15.43
CA PHE A 9 2.60 2.37 -16.26
C PHE A 9 1.99 0.98 -16.10
N CYS A 10 2.38 0.06 -16.97
CA CYS A 10 2.07 -1.35 -16.87
C CYS A 10 3.35 -2.17 -17.08
N THR A 11 3.35 -3.40 -16.60
CA THR A 11 4.43 -4.37 -16.85
C THR A 11 3.81 -5.73 -17.21
N ASP A 12 4.65 -6.73 -17.42
CA ASP A 12 4.23 -8.13 -17.55
C ASP A 12 3.49 -8.66 -16.30
N LYS A 13 3.73 -8.09 -15.11
CA LYS A 13 3.10 -8.49 -13.83
C LYS A 13 2.12 -7.46 -13.26
N LEU A 14 2.21 -6.20 -13.67
CA LEU A 14 1.30 -5.13 -13.25
C LEU A 14 0.34 -4.76 -14.36
N ARG A 15 -0.97 -4.92 -14.11
CA ARG A 15 -1.98 -4.32 -14.99
C ARG A 15 -1.91 -2.79 -14.91
N GLN A 16 -1.55 -2.26 -13.76
CA GLN A 16 -1.38 -0.82 -13.55
C GLN A 16 -0.50 -0.53 -12.33
N GLY A 17 0.59 0.19 -12.54
CA GLY A 17 1.23 1.01 -11.51
C GLY A 17 0.77 2.45 -11.67
N ARG A 18 0.42 3.12 -10.57
CA ARG A 18 -0.02 4.52 -10.56
C ARG A 18 0.70 5.28 -9.45
N LEU A 19 1.24 6.43 -9.80
CA LEU A 19 1.78 7.42 -8.88
C LEU A 19 1.02 8.74 -9.05
N LEU A 20 0.58 9.32 -7.95
CA LEU A 20 0.10 10.68 -7.87
C LEU A 20 0.94 11.43 -6.84
N LEU A 21 1.49 12.56 -7.25
CA LEU A 21 2.19 13.51 -6.40
C LEU A 21 1.44 14.84 -6.46
N LEU A 22 1.00 15.35 -5.31
CA LEU A 22 0.45 16.68 -5.17
C LEU A 22 1.40 17.51 -4.30
N ASP A 23 1.89 18.61 -4.84
CA ASP A 23 2.66 19.61 -4.10
C ASP A 23 1.89 20.93 -4.07
N GLY A 24 1.22 21.18 -2.95
CA GLY A 24 0.57 22.44 -2.60
C GLY A 24 1.39 23.28 -1.62
N GLY A 25 2.72 23.07 -1.56
CA GLY A 25 3.60 23.66 -0.57
C GLY A 25 3.54 22.94 0.80
N PRO A 26 4.13 23.52 1.85
CA PRO A 26 4.28 22.86 3.16
C PRO A 26 2.97 22.43 3.83
N SER A 27 1.85 23.04 3.43
CA SER A 27 0.53 22.77 3.99
C SER A 27 -0.27 21.66 3.31
N LEU A 28 0.19 21.15 2.17
CA LEU A 28 -0.50 20.12 1.39
C LEU A 28 0.50 19.37 0.52
N GLN A 29 0.88 18.17 0.94
CA GLN A 29 1.70 17.25 0.14
C GLN A 29 1.03 15.88 0.12
N VAL A 30 0.93 15.26 -1.04
CA VAL A 30 0.36 13.91 -1.19
C VAL A 30 1.25 13.07 -2.07
N LEU A 31 1.57 11.87 -1.61
CA LEU A 31 2.02 10.76 -2.43
C LEU A 31 0.96 9.66 -2.32
N ASN A 32 0.36 9.29 -3.45
CA ASN A 32 -0.44 8.07 -3.60
C ASN A 32 0.26 7.20 -4.63
N LEU A 33 0.79 6.06 -4.19
CA LEU A 33 1.41 5.04 -5.03
C LEU A 33 0.62 3.75 -4.89
N CYS A 34 0.21 3.18 -6.02
CA CYS A 34 -0.54 1.93 -6.04
C CYS A 34 -0.04 1.01 -7.14
N PHE A 35 0.17 -0.25 -6.80
CA PHE A 35 0.53 -1.30 -7.73
C PHE A 35 -0.57 -2.36 -7.77
N PHE A 36 -1.29 -2.37 -8.88
CA PHE A 36 -2.32 -3.34 -9.14
C PHE A 36 -1.73 -4.49 -9.98
N PRO A 37 -1.65 -5.71 -9.42
CA PRO A 37 -1.19 -6.87 -10.16
C PRO A 37 -2.17 -7.24 -11.27
N ARG A 38 -1.71 -8.05 -12.23
CA ARG A 38 -2.63 -8.67 -13.17
C ARG A 38 -3.68 -9.52 -12.45
N LEU A 39 -4.79 -9.78 -13.13
CA LEU A 39 -5.94 -10.48 -12.56
C LEU A 39 -5.71 -12.00 -12.42
N ASP A 40 -4.71 -12.52 -13.12
CA ASP A 40 -4.25 -13.92 -13.05
C ASP A 40 -3.14 -14.14 -12.01
N LEU A 41 -2.67 -13.08 -11.33
CA LEU A 41 -1.67 -13.19 -10.28
C LEU A 41 -2.35 -13.07 -8.91
N PRO A 42 -2.17 -14.05 -7.99
CA PRO A 42 -2.82 -14.07 -6.68
C PRO A 42 -2.09 -13.14 -5.70
N LEU A 43 -1.75 -11.93 -6.13
CA LEU A 43 -0.96 -10.96 -5.36
C LEU A 43 -1.86 -9.93 -4.66
N PRO A 44 -1.44 -9.44 -3.49
CA PRO A 44 -2.07 -8.27 -2.88
C PRO A 44 -1.88 -7.03 -3.76
N THR A 45 -2.66 -5.99 -3.50
CA THR A 45 -2.41 -4.65 -4.06
C THR A 45 -1.50 -3.91 -3.09
N PHE A 46 -0.32 -3.50 -3.56
CA PHE A 46 0.51 -2.59 -2.79
C PHE A 46 -0.05 -1.17 -2.88
N SER A 47 -0.19 -0.51 -1.74
CA SER A 47 -0.61 0.88 -1.65
C SER A 47 0.23 1.63 -0.63
N ALA A 48 0.68 2.82 -0.99
CA ALA A 48 1.25 3.80 -0.08
C ALA A 48 0.54 5.15 -0.28
N ASP A 49 -0.14 5.61 0.75
CA ASP A 49 -0.85 6.87 0.86
C ASP A 49 -0.19 7.70 1.97
N LEU A 50 0.65 8.65 1.56
CA LEU A 50 1.39 9.54 2.43
C LEU A 50 0.87 10.96 2.22
N VAL A 51 0.12 11.47 3.20
CA VAL A 51 -0.54 12.77 3.11
C VAL A 51 -0.02 13.66 4.21
N THR A 52 0.46 14.85 3.89
CA THR A 52 0.83 15.89 4.85
C THR A 52 -0.09 17.08 4.65
N LEU A 53 -0.77 17.47 5.73
CA LEU A 53 -1.67 18.62 5.81
C LEU A 53 -1.20 19.57 6.92
N ARG A 54 -1.79 20.76 7.02
CA ARG A 54 -1.55 21.68 8.15
C ARG A 54 -1.78 21.04 9.53
N GLY A 55 -2.71 20.09 9.61
CA GLY A 55 -3.08 19.41 10.86
C GLY A 55 -2.17 18.23 11.23
N GLY A 56 -1.13 17.94 10.45
CA GLY A 56 -0.27 16.76 10.59
C GLY A 56 -0.31 15.86 9.37
N SER A 57 0.20 14.64 9.51
CA SER A 57 0.35 13.70 8.40
C SER A 57 -0.42 12.40 8.62
N LEU A 58 -0.95 11.83 7.54
CA LEU A 58 -1.60 10.53 7.49
C LEU A 58 -0.68 9.57 6.71
N ILE A 59 -0.36 8.45 7.32
CA ILE A 59 0.49 7.41 6.74
C ILE A 59 -0.34 6.14 6.64
N ALA A 60 -0.53 5.64 5.42
CA ALA A 60 -1.17 4.38 5.13
C ALA A 60 -0.30 3.59 4.16
N ILE A 61 0.34 2.52 4.63
CA ILE A 61 1.18 1.63 3.79
C ILE A 61 0.72 0.20 4.01
N ASP A 62 0.36 -0.50 2.93
CA ASP A 62 -0.15 -1.87 3.02
C ASP A 62 0.11 -2.71 1.76
N CYS A 63 0.09 -4.02 1.95
CA CYS A 63 -0.10 -5.03 0.92
C CYS A 63 -1.52 -5.58 1.06
N GLN A 64 -2.49 -4.85 0.52
CA GLN A 64 -3.93 -5.07 0.68
C GLN A 64 -4.36 -6.41 0.08
N PRO A 65 -5.11 -7.25 0.81
CA PRO A 65 -5.52 -8.56 0.33
C PRO A 65 -6.48 -8.45 -0.87
N ASN A 66 -6.26 -9.29 -1.88
CA ASN A 66 -7.13 -9.41 -3.06
C ASN A 66 -7.79 -10.80 -3.10
N GLY A 67 -8.37 -11.21 -1.97
CA GLY A 67 -9.01 -12.51 -1.82
C GLY A 67 -8.02 -13.58 -1.39
N ARG A 68 -7.80 -14.61 -2.22
CA ARG A 68 -6.92 -15.73 -1.88
C ARG A 68 -5.47 -15.24 -1.77
N SER A 69 -4.80 -15.56 -0.66
CA SER A 69 -3.39 -15.23 -0.49
C SER A 69 -2.55 -15.93 -1.56
N PRO A 70 -1.46 -15.30 -2.03
CA PRO A 70 -0.52 -15.97 -2.92
C PRO A 70 0.00 -17.25 -2.26
N PRO A 71 0.55 -18.19 -3.05
CA PRO A 71 1.41 -19.23 -2.49
C PRO A 71 2.41 -18.58 -1.52
N PRO A 72 2.61 -19.16 -0.32
CA PRO A 72 3.41 -18.52 0.72
C PRO A 72 4.82 -18.27 0.19
N ASN A 73 5.22 -17.00 0.15
CA ASN A 73 6.61 -16.63 -0.09
C ASN A 73 7.23 -16.36 1.27
N LYS A 74 7.86 -17.39 1.84
CA LYS A 74 8.36 -17.36 3.21
C LYS A 74 9.31 -16.17 3.46
N GLU A 75 10.15 -15.83 2.49
CA GLU A 75 11.12 -14.75 2.63
C GLU A 75 10.44 -13.37 2.58
N ALA A 76 9.56 -13.14 1.62
CA ALA A 76 8.87 -11.86 1.50
C ALA A 76 7.84 -11.66 2.62
N ASP A 77 7.14 -12.71 3.04
CA ASP A 77 6.25 -12.66 4.21
C ASP A 77 7.03 -12.37 5.50
N ALA A 78 8.19 -13.03 5.70
CA ALA A 78 9.05 -12.75 6.85
C ALA A 78 9.60 -11.31 6.81
N ALA A 79 9.95 -10.79 5.63
CA ALA A 79 10.38 -9.40 5.48
C ALA A 79 9.26 -8.41 5.83
N LEU A 80 8.03 -8.65 5.36
CA LEU A 80 6.87 -7.82 5.72
C LEU A 80 6.53 -7.90 7.21
N ASP A 81 6.59 -9.09 7.81
CA ASP A 81 6.37 -9.27 9.25
C ASP A 81 7.43 -8.53 10.07
N ALA A 82 8.71 -8.61 9.68
CA ALA A 82 9.81 -7.90 10.32
C ALA A 82 9.67 -6.37 10.17
N ALA A 83 9.36 -5.88 8.97
CA ALA A 83 9.13 -4.47 8.71
C ALA A 83 7.95 -3.93 9.55
N PHE A 84 6.82 -4.67 9.59
CA PHE A 84 5.70 -4.30 10.44
C PHE A 84 6.10 -4.24 11.92
N ALA A 85 6.74 -5.28 12.44
CA ALA A 85 7.16 -5.35 13.83
C ALA A 85 8.15 -4.23 14.21
N HIS A 86 9.02 -3.82 13.28
CA HIS A 86 9.98 -2.75 13.50
C HIS A 86 9.33 -1.36 13.47
N HIS A 87 8.51 -1.07 12.45
CA HIS A 87 8.00 0.28 12.19
C HIS A 87 6.71 0.60 12.94
N ARG A 88 5.81 -0.37 13.09
CA ARG A 88 4.51 -0.15 13.76
C ARG A 88 4.63 0.47 15.16
N PRO A 89 5.50 0.01 16.09
CA PRO A 89 5.58 0.59 17.43
C PRO A 89 6.20 2.00 17.45
N ARG A 90 6.91 2.40 16.39
CA ARG A 90 7.53 3.73 16.26
C ARG A 90 6.56 4.78 15.72
N LEU A 91 5.44 4.34 15.14
CA LEU A 91 4.39 5.17 14.60
C LEU A 91 3.20 5.27 15.59
N PRO A 92 2.66 6.47 15.87
CA PRO A 92 1.42 6.59 16.62
C PRO A 92 0.28 5.90 15.88
N SER A 93 -0.73 5.44 16.61
CA SER A 93 -1.91 4.83 16.00
C SER A 93 -2.65 5.82 15.10
N GLY A 94 -3.08 5.40 13.91
CA GLY A 94 -3.99 6.19 13.08
C GLY A 94 -5.44 6.21 13.57
N GLY A 95 -5.76 5.44 14.61
CA GLY A 95 -7.12 5.27 15.15
C GLY A 95 -7.80 3.98 14.67
N PRO A 96 -9.07 3.78 15.03
CA PRO A 96 -9.82 2.59 14.64
C PRO A 96 -10.04 2.54 13.12
N ILE A 97 -10.03 1.34 12.57
CA ILE A 97 -10.47 1.05 11.20
C ILE A 97 -11.94 0.65 11.28
N PRO A 98 -12.83 1.19 10.43
CA PRO A 98 -14.23 0.80 10.40
C PRO A 98 -14.37 -0.72 10.15
N PRO A 99 -15.22 -1.45 10.91
CA PRO A 99 -15.37 -2.90 10.76
C PRO A 99 -15.70 -3.34 9.33
N GLU A 100 -16.52 -2.57 8.62
CA GLU A 100 -16.90 -2.80 7.22
C GLU A 100 -15.71 -2.73 6.25
N SER A 101 -14.69 -1.95 6.60
CA SER A 101 -13.48 -1.73 5.81
C SER A 101 -12.34 -2.68 6.17
N ALA A 102 -12.37 -3.32 7.34
CA ALA A 102 -11.27 -4.09 7.89
C ALA A 102 -10.77 -5.19 6.96
N ARG A 103 -11.67 -5.80 6.17
CA ARG A 103 -11.35 -6.85 5.20
C ARG A 103 -10.45 -6.41 4.03
N PHE A 104 -10.36 -5.10 3.77
CA PHE A 104 -9.52 -4.54 2.70
C PHE A 104 -8.10 -4.22 3.14
N PHE A 105 -7.79 -4.41 4.43
CA PHE A 105 -6.48 -4.13 4.99
C PHE A 105 -5.84 -5.43 5.46
N SER A 106 -4.53 -5.53 5.28
CA SER A 106 -3.78 -6.68 5.76
C SER A 106 -3.52 -6.57 7.28
N ARG A 107 -3.15 -7.69 7.90
CA ARG A 107 -2.67 -7.71 9.29
C ARG A 107 -1.43 -6.83 9.54
N ARG A 108 -0.73 -6.47 8.46
CA ARG A 108 0.51 -5.68 8.42
C ARG A 108 0.24 -4.24 7.97
N PHE A 109 -1.00 -3.76 8.06
CA PHE A 109 -1.32 -2.40 7.65
C PHE A 109 -0.68 -1.36 8.59
N LEU A 110 0.25 -0.56 8.06
CA LEU A 110 0.81 0.59 8.76
C LEU A 110 -0.13 1.78 8.62
N TRP A 111 -0.92 2.02 9.66
CA TRP A 111 -1.86 3.13 9.77
C TRP A 111 -1.47 4.10 10.89
N SER A 112 -1.15 5.35 10.52
CA SER A 112 -0.67 6.36 11.47
C SER A 112 -1.20 7.77 11.19
N ARG A 113 -1.41 8.52 12.27
CA ARG A 113 -1.68 9.96 12.30
C ARG A 113 -0.55 10.65 13.04
N LEU A 114 0.34 11.30 12.31
CA LEU A 114 1.46 12.06 12.87
C LEU A 114 0.97 13.47 13.24
N PRO A 115 1.37 14.01 14.40
CA PRO A 115 0.90 15.31 14.87
C PRO A 115 1.46 16.47 14.05
N ALA A 116 0.79 17.62 14.04
CA ALA A 116 1.21 18.81 13.28
C ALA A 116 2.61 19.33 13.64
N GLN A 117 3.11 19.04 14.84
CA GLN A 117 4.42 19.49 15.32
C GLN A 117 5.57 18.63 14.80
N ILE A 118 5.28 17.52 14.12
CA ILE A 118 6.33 16.68 13.55
C ILE A 118 7.05 17.43 12.43
N THR A 119 8.37 17.37 12.43
CA THR A 119 9.19 18.01 11.40
C THR A 119 9.25 17.16 10.13
N PRO A 120 9.50 17.76 8.95
CA PRO A 120 9.71 17.00 7.71
C PRO A 120 10.82 15.95 7.82
N THR A 121 11.92 16.27 8.52
CA THR A 121 13.02 15.32 8.77
C THR A 121 12.55 14.12 9.59
N GLN A 122 11.79 14.33 10.66
CA GLN A 122 11.25 13.24 11.47
C GLN A 122 10.25 12.36 10.69
N ILE A 123 9.42 12.97 9.83
CA ILE A 123 8.56 12.21 8.92
C ILE A 123 9.44 11.33 8.02
N GLN A 124 10.46 11.90 7.40
CA GLN A 124 11.35 11.16 6.52
C GLN A 124 12.05 10.00 7.25
N GLU A 125 12.60 10.24 8.44
CA GLU A 125 13.27 9.22 9.26
C GLU A 125 12.34 8.08 9.71
N LEU A 126 11.06 8.38 9.97
CA LEU A 126 10.08 7.38 10.42
C LEU A 126 9.42 6.63 9.26
N VAL A 127 9.15 7.32 8.15
CA VAL A 127 8.25 6.82 7.10
C VAL A 127 9.02 6.31 5.89
N LEU A 128 10.14 6.93 5.50
CA LEU A 128 10.88 6.51 4.31
C LEU A 128 11.40 5.06 4.45
N PRO A 129 12.02 4.64 5.56
CA PRO A 129 12.45 3.25 5.72
C PRO A 129 11.29 2.27 5.68
N ALA A 130 10.16 2.61 6.31
CA ALA A 130 8.95 1.78 6.29
C ALA A 130 8.41 1.61 4.87
N PHE A 131 8.35 2.70 4.10
CA PHE A 131 7.95 2.68 2.70
C PHE A 131 8.88 1.82 1.85
N GLU A 132 10.19 2.00 1.97
CA GLU A 132 11.20 1.27 1.19
C GLU A 132 11.16 -0.22 1.51
N GLU A 133 11.10 -0.62 2.77
CA GLU A 133 11.06 -2.02 3.19
C GLU A 133 9.79 -2.73 2.71
N TYR A 134 8.62 -2.08 2.82
CA TYR A 134 7.36 -2.64 2.32
C TYR A 134 7.39 -2.78 0.79
N LEU A 135 7.87 -1.75 0.09
CA LEU A 135 7.98 -1.75 -1.35
C LEU A 135 8.92 -2.86 -1.82
N GLN A 136 10.10 -3.00 -1.20
CA GLN A 136 11.06 -4.04 -1.53
C GLN A 136 10.48 -5.44 -1.29
N ALA A 137 9.82 -5.67 -0.16
CA ALA A 137 9.20 -6.97 0.12
C ALA A 137 8.07 -7.29 -0.87
N TYR A 138 7.26 -6.30 -1.24
CA TYR A 138 6.23 -6.47 -2.28
C TYR A 138 6.83 -6.77 -3.65
N LEU A 139 7.92 -6.11 -4.04
CA LEU A 139 8.60 -6.40 -5.31
C LEU A 139 9.17 -7.82 -5.34
N ARG A 140 9.61 -8.38 -4.20
CA ARG A 140 9.98 -9.80 -4.09
C ARG A 140 8.78 -10.72 -4.28
N LEU A 141 7.66 -10.46 -3.60
CA LEU A 141 6.39 -11.20 -3.83
C LEU A 141 6.04 -11.23 -5.32
N MET A 142 6.13 -10.07 -5.98
CA MET A 142 5.83 -9.96 -7.39
C MET A 142 6.82 -10.74 -8.26
N THR A 143 8.12 -10.65 -7.97
CA THR A 143 9.16 -11.34 -8.74
C THR A 143 8.97 -12.85 -8.72
N ASP A 144 8.60 -13.41 -7.57
CA ASP A 144 8.45 -14.86 -7.39
C ASP A 144 7.05 -15.38 -7.77
N SER A 145 6.09 -14.48 -8.02
CA SER A 145 4.74 -14.87 -8.41
C SER A 145 4.66 -15.51 -9.79
N THR A 146 3.82 -16.53 -9.90
CA THR A 146 3.42 -17.18 -11.14
C THR A 146 1.92 -16.99 -11.38
N PRO A 147 1.49 -16.86 -12.66
CA PRO A 147 0.08 -16.84 -13.00
C PRO A 147 -0.64 -18.11 -12.53
N LEU A 148 -1.88 -17.95 -12.09
CA LEU A 148 -2.80 -19.04 -11.84
C LEU A 148 -3.16 -19.73 -13.15
N SER A 149 -3.34 -21.04 -13.09
CA SER A 149 -3.75 -21.88 -14.22
C SER A 149 -5.21 -22.30 -14.18
N ASP A 150 -5.87 -22.17 -13.02
CA ASP A 150 -7.26 -22.57 -12.81
C ASP A 150 -8.20 -21.36 -12.98
N ASP A 151 -9.20 -21.50 -13.85
CA ASP A 151 -10.11 -20.41 -14.20
C ASP A 151 -10.95 -19.92 -13.01
N ALA A 152 -11.32 -20.81 -12.08
CA ALA A 152 -12.09 -20.44 -10.91
C ALA A 152 -11.24 -19.62 -9.91
N ASP A 153 -9.96 -19.99 -9.76
CA ASP A 153 -9.01 -19.21 -8.97
C ASP A 153 -8.76 -17.83 -9.58
N VAL A 154 -8.60 -17.74 -10.91
CA VAL A 154 -8.45 -16.45 -11.61
C VAL A 154 -9.68 -15.57 -11.41
N GLU A 155 -10.89 -16.10 -11.56
CA GLU A 155 -12.11 -15.31 -11.36
C GLU A 155 -12.28 -14.86 -9.91
N ALA A 156 -11.88 -15.68 -8.92
CA ALA A 156 -11.90 -15.28 -7.52
C ALA A 156 -10.96 -14.10 -7.22
N VAL A 157 -9.72 -14.13 -7.74
CA VAL A 157 -8.77 -13.01 -7.61
C VAL A 157 -9.30 -11.77 -8.33
N ARG A 158 -9.84 -11.94 -9.53
CA ARG A 158 -10.45 -10.86 -10.30
C ARG A 158 -11.60 -10.18 -9.55
N ALA A 159 -12.52 -10.97 -9.00
CA ALA A 159 -13.66 -10.46 -8.24
C ALA A 159 -13.19 -9.64 -7.02
N ALA A 160 -12.21 -10.14 -6.27
CA ALA A 160 -11.68 -9.46 -5.11
C ALA A 160 -10.92 -8.16 -5.46
N GLN A 161 -10.10 -8.16 -6.51
CA GLN A 161 -9.44 -6.94 -6.98
C GLN A 161 -10.45 -5.85 -7.42
N LEU A 162 -11.53 -6.26 -8.09
CA LEU A 162 -12.58 -5.34 -8.53
C LEU A 162 -13.42 -4.81 -7.36
N GLU A 163 -13.71 -5.65 -6.36
CA GLU A 163 -14.38 -5.23 -5.12
C GLU A 163 -13.53 -4.21 -4.36
N SER A 164 -12.24 -4.48 -4.17
CA SER A 164 -11.30 -3.54 -3.54
C SER A 164 -11.21 -2.22 -4.31
N THR A 165 -11.21 -2.27 -5.65
CA THR A 165 -11.21 -1.06 -6.47
C THR A 165 -12.48 -0.23 -6.27
N ARG A 166 -13.67 -0.85 -6.21
CA ARG A 166 -14.95 -0.17 -5.96
C ARG A 166 -14.97 0.52 -4.59
N TYR A 167 -14.56 -0.19 -3.54
CA TYR A 167 -14.45 0.36 -2.19
C TYR A 167 -13.59 1.64 -2.13
N ARG A 168 -12.54 1.73 -2.96
CA ARG A 168 -11.63 2.91 -2.98
C ARG A 168 -12.16 4.10 -3.79
N THR A 169 -13.23 3.90 -4.56
CA THR A 169 -13.84 4.95 -5.40
C THR A 169 -15.15 5.50 -4.86
N GLU A 170 -15.73 4.85 -3.85
CA GLU A 170 -16.89 5.31 -3.08
C GLU A 170 -16.47 6.28 -1.96
#